data_AF-A0A962CSP1-F1
#
_entry.id   AF-A0A962CSP1-F1
#
_cell.length_a   1.000
_cell.length_b   1.000
_cell.length_c   1.000
_cell.angle_alpha   90.00
_cell.angle_beta   90.00
_cell.angle_gamma   90.00
#
_symmetry.space_group_name_H-M   'P 1'
#
loop_
_entity.id
_entity.type
_entity.pdbx_description
1 polymer ?
#
loop_
_entity_poly.entity_id
_entity_poly.type
_entity_poly.pdbx_seq_one_letter_code
_entity_poly.pdbx_strand_id
1 'polypeptide(L)'
;MNTKTIILLLTLVSFNVSAFVTVGTDASCDYDNLLDAYNDADGFVRVTNQVAFTDEFTIGKTQWFTGGYDNCPDAEQGIFGTNKSKWRRVTPGSVVSISGQQQAQALVLFSGFEFFGGNTQLVRGGGIDVTGNVSVLIGQSEIYDNESATGGGIFIQGEDAIITMTDVIIRDNLSTGPAGGIYCSFGSQVTMLGQSAIRNNEAANFGGGIYANEGCEITFKSGDNLPALQTQTGIFGNSALQGGGVFLASGAQMDLHGTAEHPASIIFNTSTHDSVIEEGGGGFFITDPNTRLDAENARIDLNIAKNYGAGGVVLEQAVFTMKRAEGSCWSTDHCSSLSYNILTGEVGIGGALDVYGGGIVQLSQTLIQFNRANRAAVLDASQTSYVRMEGNVIAENSHWTNDSETTLFAMSGTSGNGGNLDFFYNSLANNMANSVFDLSSTAQHHLSVHNAIIQHPLIQDDNGNSNNIVEYDCAFLSENNSITGNVGIINGNDPLFVDAANGNFKLQSNSPAIDYCDEQTFIGAAYQDIAGLDRGMDDPANGNFLGSFDAGAYEHNGDVIFVDDFE
;
A
#
# COMPACT_ATOMS: atom_id res chain seq x y z
N MET A 1 -65.40 19.12 -31.04
CA MET A 1 -64.79 17.81 -30.78
C MET A 1 -63.72 18.00 -29.70
N ASN A 2 -64.03 17.50 -28.51
CA ASN A 2 -63.22 17.17 -27.32
C ASN A 2 -61.90 17.90 -27.04
N THR A 3 -61.99 18.89 -26.16
CA THR A 3 -60.94 19.24 -25.19
C THR A 3 -60.69 18.03 -24.27
N LYS A 4 -59.49 17.44 -24.35
CA LYS A 4 -59.06 16.40 -23.41
C LYS A 4 -58.61 17.05 -22.10
N THR A 5 -59.42 16.91 -21.07
CA THR A 5 -59.02 17.13 -19.67
C THR A 5 -57.99 16.04 -19.31
N ILE A 6 -56.73 16.43 -19.10
CA ILE A 6 -55.73 15.57 -18.49
C ILE A 6 -55.98 15.63 -16.98
N ILE A 7 -56.60 14.58 -16.44
CA ILE A 7 -56.67 14.35 -15.00
C ILE A 7 -55.30 13.80 -14.62
N LEU A 8 -54.50 14.62 -13.93
CA LEU A 8 -53.27 14.21 -13.28
C LEU A 8 -53.65 13.31 -12.10
N LEU A 9 -53.52 12.00 -12.28
CA LEU A 9 -53.63 11.05 -11.18
C LEU A 9 -52.37 11.22 -10.33
N LEU A 10 -52.48 11.91 -9.19
CA LEU A 10 -51.47 11.82 -8.14
C LEU A 10 -51.47 10.38 -7.64
N THR A 11 -50.56 9.55 -8.17
CA THR A 11 -50.11 8.37 -7.45
C THR A 11 -49.33 8.89 -6.25
N LEU A 12 -49.96 8.84 -5.07
CA LEU A 12 -49.25 8.81 -3.80
C LEU A 12 -48.18 7.72 -3.92
N VAL A 13 -46.93 8.13 -4.14
CA VAL A 13 -45.79 7.29 -3.81
C VAL A 13 -45.81 7.24 -2.30
N SER A 14 -46.49 6.23 -1.76
CA SER A 14 -46.27 5.80 -0.39
C SER A 14 -44.79 5.45 -0.31
N PHE A 15 -44.02 6.28 0.38
CA PHE A 15 -42.76 5.82 0.95
C PHE A 15 -43.13 4.61 1.81
N ASN A 16 -42.84 3.40 1.31
CA ASN A 16 -42.79 2.25 2.18
C ASN A 16 -41.66 2.56 3.14
N VAL A 17 -42.01 3.07 4.33
CA VAL A 17 -41.11 3.01 5.47
C VAL A 17 -40.86 1.52 5.65
N SER A 18 -39.64 1.06 5.35
CA SER A 18 -39.27 -0.32 5.69
C SER A 18 -39.56 -0.50 7.16
N ALA A 19 -40.35 -1.51 7.51
CA ALA A 19 -40.62 -1.83 8.90
C ALA A 19 -39.27 -2.17 9.59
N PHE A 20 -39.09 -1.64 10.79
CA PHE A 20 -37.89 -1.77 11.61
C PHE A 20 -38.30 -2.01 13.05
N VAL A 21 -37.37 -2.57 13.83
CA VAL A 21 -37.51 -2.77 15.27
C VAL A 21 -36.42 -2.03 16.02
N THR A 22 -36.70 -1.62 17.25
CA THR A 22 -35.78 -0.87 18.13
C THR A 22 -35.26 -1.73 19.27
N VAL A 23 -33.98 -1.55 19.62
CA VAL A 23 -33.30 -2.31 20.69
C VAL A 23 -32.66 -1.38 21.71
N GLY A 24 -33.03 -1.52 22.97
CA GLY A 24 -32.49 -0.70 24.05
C GLY A 24 -33.10 -1.03 25.41
N THR A 25 -32.82 -0.18 26.39
CA THR A 25 -33.29 -0.38 27.78
C THR A 25 -34.55 0.40 28.12
N ASP A 26 -35.01 1.26 27.22
CA ASP A 26 -36.25 2.01 27.42
C ASP A 26 -37.47 1.10 27.34
N ALA A 27 -38.51 1.44 28.10
CA ALA A 27 -39.79 0.75 28.01
C ALA A 27 -40.51 0.90 26.65
N SER A 28 -40.02 1.81 25.80
CA SER A 28 -40.55 2.04 24.44
C SER A 28 -39.80 1.25 23.36
N CYS A 29 -38.77 0.49 23.71
CA CYS A 29 -38.07 -0.38 22.76
C CYS A 29 -38.92 -1.61 22.45
N ASP A 30 -38.81 -2.14 21.24
CA ASP A 30 -39.44 -3.42 20.87
C ASP A 30 -38.76 -4.59 21.56
N TYR A 31 -37.43 -4.52 21.69
CA TYR A 31 -36.59 -5.53 22.33
C TYR A 31 -35.56 -4.92 23.27
N ASP A 32 -35.12 -5.70 24.25
CA ASP A 32 -34.04 -5.36 25.18
C ASP A 32 -32.70 -6.05 24.85
N ASN A 33 -32.69 -6.90 23.81
CA ASN A 33 -31.55 -7.70 23.40
C ASN A 33 -31.49 -7.90 21.87
N LEU A 34 -30.31 -8.17 21.34
CA LEU A 34 -30.09 -8.27 19.89
C LEU A 34 -30.60 -9.59 19.29
N LEU A 35 -30.64 -10.67 20.08
CA LEU A 35 -31.06 -11.98 19.60
C LEU A 35 -32.56 -11.99 19.24
N ASP A 36 -33.40 -11.43 20.11
CA ASP A 36 -34.84 -11.36 19.87
C ASP A 36 -35.14 -10.44 18.68
N ALA A 37 -34.46 -9.30 18.58
CA ALA A 37 -34.56 -8.40 17.43
C ALA A 37 -34.11 -9.06 16.13
N TYR A 38 -33.04 -9.87 16.16
CA TYR A 38 -32.60 -10.66 15.01
C TYR A 38 -33.64 -11.72 14.60
N ASN A 39 -34.38 -12.29 15.55
CA ASN A 39 -35.40 -13.29 15.25
C ASN A 39 -36.72 -12.68 14.73
N ASP A 40 -36.85 -11.35 14.74
CA ASP A 40 -38.01 -10.68 14.18
C ASP A 40 -38.13 -10.88 12.66
N ALA A 41 -39.35 -10.68 12.16
CA ALA A 41 -39.66 -10.74 10.73
C ALA A 41 -39.08 -9.54 9.97
N ASP A 42 -38.92 -8.40 10.64
CA ASP A 42 -38.33 -7.18 10.09
C ASP A 42 -36.80 -7.28 10.04
N GLY A 43 -36.24 -7.02 8.86
CA GLY A 43 -34.79 -7.09 8.65
C GLY A 43 -34.02 -5.88 9.19
N PHE A 44 -34.69 -4.80 9.56
CA PHE A 44 -34.05 -3.56 9.99
C PHE A 44 -34.10 -3.41 11.51
N VAL A 45 -32.93 -3.34 12.14
CA VAL A 45 -32.78 -3.24 13.59
C VAL A 45 -32.05 -1.95 13.91
N ARG A 46 -32.68 -1.07 14.69
CA ARG A 46 -32.09 0.17 15.18
C ARG A 46 -31.70 0.00 16.64
N VAL A 47 -30.41 0.17 16.93
CA VAL A 47 -29.82 -0.20 18.22
C VAL A 47 -29.39 1.06 18.95
N THR A 48 -29.76 1.15 20.22
CA THR A 48 -29.35 2.27 21.07
C THR A 48 -27.92 2.12 21.60
N ASN A 49 -27.36 3.15 22.21
CA ASN A 49 -26.03 3.17 22.83
C ASN A 49 -26.09 3.14 24.37
N GLN A 50 -27.29 2.87 24.93
CA GLN A 50 -27.56 2.89 26.38
C GLN A 50 -26.79 1.82 27.15
N VAL A 51 -26.51 0.68 26.51
CA VAL A 51 -25.79 -0.46 27.08
C VAL A 51 -24.85 -1.09 26.05
N ALA A 52 -23.89 -1.87 26.54
CA ALA A 52 -23.14 -2.79 25.71
C ALA A 52 -23.90 -4.12 25.63
N PHE A 53 -24.33 -4.48 24.42
CA PHE A 53 -25.00 -5.76 24.16
C PHE A 53 -23.99 -6.89 24.18
N THR A 54 -24.38 -8.02 24.77
CA THR A 54 -23.52 -9.20 24.93
C THR A 54 -24.14 -10.47 24.35
N ASP A 55 -25.15 -10.31 23.51
CA ASP A 55 -25.84 -11.41 22.84
C ASP A 55 -24.89 -12.25 22.00
N GLU A 56 -25.06 -13.57 22.06
CA GLU A 56 -24.21 -14.54 21.38
C GLU A 56 -25.06 -15.34 20.39
N PHE A 57 -24.92 -15.07 19.09
CA PHE A 57 -25.59 -15.84 18.05
C PHE A 57 -24.86 -15.74 16.71
N THR A 58 -25.21 -16.64 15.80
CA THR A 58 -24.71 -16.63 14.42
C THR A 58 -25.72 -16.00 13.49
N ILE A 59 -25.30 -14.97 12.77
CA ILE A 59 -26.10 -14.33 11.74
C ILE A 59 -26.01 -15.18 10.48
N GLY A 60 -27.13 -15.80 10.10
CA GLY A 60 -27.23 -16.69 8.94
C GLY A 60 -28.26 -16.26 7.89
N LYS A 61 -28.89 -15.09 8.10
CA LYS A 61 -29.86 -14.48 7.17
C LYS A 61 -29.50 -13.02 6.93
N THR A 62 -30.07 -12.45 5.87
CA THR A 62 -29.96 -11.03 5.57
C THR A 62 -30.51 -10.19 6.73
N GLN A 63 -29.72 -9.21 7.19
CA GLN A 63 -30.05 -8.39 8.36
C GLN A 63 -29.31 -7.04 8.31
N TRP A 64 -29.99 -5.96 8.73
CA TRP A 64 -29.42 -4.62 8.82
C TRP A 64 -29.47 -4.12 10.25
N PHE A 65 -28.30 -3.89 10.84
CA PHE A 65 -28.15 -3.26 12.15
C PHE A 65 -27.62 -1.84 11.98
N THR A 66 -28.37 -0.86 12.49
CA THR A 66 -27.94 0.54 12.56
C THR A 66 -27.87 0.95 14.02
N GLY A 67 -26.67 1.26 14.49
CA GLY A 67 -26.39 1.71 15.84
C GLY A 67 -26.26 3.23 15.93
N GLY A 68 -26.00 3.69 17.15
CA GLY A 68 -25.69 5.08 17.44
C GLY A 68 -26.86 5.95 17.88
N TYR A 69 -27.98 5.34 18.28
CA TYR A 69 -29.14 6.05 18.83
C TYR A 69 -29.01 6.22 20.35
N ASP A 70 -29.31 7.39 20.91
CA ASP A 70 -29.18 7.60 22.37
C ASP A 70 -30.27 6.87 23.19
N ASN A 71 -31.44 6.63 22.56
CA ASN A 71 -32.61 6.00 23.16
C ASN A 71 -33.58 5.53 22.05
N CYS A 72 -34.58 4.71 22.39
CA CYS A 72 -35.52 4.17 21.40
C CYS A 72 -36.43 5.24 20.77
N PRO A 73 -36.90 6.29 21.47
CA PRO A 73 -37.59 7.41 20.83
C PRO A 73 -36.79 8.13 19.72
N ASP A 74 -35.48 8.26 19.88
CA ASP A 74 -34.58 8.80 18.85
C ASP A 74 -34.37 7.78 17.73
N ALA A 75 -34.25 6.49 18.07
CA ALA A 75 -34.19 5.40 17.11
C ALA A 75 -35.44 5.35 16.21
N GLU A 76 -36.64 5.53 16.75
CA GLU A 76 -37.90 5.62 16.01
C GLU A 76 -37.88 6.76 14.98
N GLN A 77 -37.34 7.91 15.38
CA GLN A 77 -37.27 9.11 14.55
C GLN A 77 -36.05 9.14 13.62
N GLY A 78 -35.11 8.19 13.76
CA GLY A 78 -33.87 8.16 12.99
C GLY A 78 -32.88 9.28 13.39
N ILE A 79 -32.93 9.75 14.64
CA ILE A 79 -32.07 10.81 15.16
C ILE A 79 -30.83 10.17 15.79
N PHE A 80 -29.66 10.33 15.16
CA PHE A 80 -28.41 9.81 15.71
C PHE A 80 -27.93 10.62 16.91
N GLY A 81 -27.44 9.90 17.92
CA GLY A 81 -26.70 10.45 19.03
C GLY A 81 -25.23 10.70 18.69
N THR A 82 -24.42 10.95 19.71
CA THR A 82 -22.96 11.19 19.54
C THR A 82 -22.10 9.95 19.68
N ASN A 83 -22.63 8.88 20.29
CA ASN A 83 -21.88 7.65 20.56
C ASN A 83 -22.41 6.49 19.72
N LYS A 84 -21.49 5.62 19.29
CA LYS A 84 -21.81 4.36 18.61
C LYS A 84 -22.47 3.36 19.56
N SER A 85 -23.27 2.45 19.01
CA SER A 85 -23.78 1.31 19.77
C SER A 85 -22.67 0.31 20.04
N LYS A 86 -22.76 -0.40 21.16
CA LYS A 86 -21.67 -1.26 21.64
C LYS A 86 -22.11 -2.72 21.62
N TRP A 87 -21.33 -3.56 20.95
CA TRP A 87 -21.47 -5.01 21.02
C TRP A 87 -20.16 -5.58 21.58
N ARG A 88 -20.28 -6.26 22.72
CA ARG A 88 -19.14 -6.76 23.46
C ARG A 88 -19.24 -8.25 23.70
N ARG A 89 -18.13 -8.96 23.53
CA ARG A 89 -18.00 -10.34 24.00
C ARG A 89 -17.50 -10.39 25.46
N VAL A 90 -18.10 -11.26 26.28
CA VAL A 90 -17.73 -11.46 27.71
C VAL A 90 -17.34 -12.89 28.06
N THR A 91 -17.47 -13.82 27.12
CA THR A 91 -17.03 -15.21 27.24
C THR A 91 -16.09 -15.54 26.07
N PRO A 92 -15.28 -16.60 26.12
CA PRO A 92 -14.44 -16.95 24.97
C PRO A 92 -15.26 -17.10 23.68
N GLY A 93 -14.81 -16.49 22.59
CA GLY A 93 -15.46 -16.46 21.27
C GLY A 93 -15.33 -15.12 20.54
N SER A 94 -15.92 -15.07 19.35
CA SER A 94 -16.03 -13.86 18.54
C SER A 94 -17.12 -12.92 19.09
N VAL A 95 -16.97 -11.61 18.90
CA VAL A 95 -18.06 -10.64 19.18
C VAL A 95 -19.25 -10.89 18.26
N VAL A 96 -18.99 -11.02 16.96
CA VAL A 96 -20.00 -11.32 15.94
C VAL A 96 -19.54 -12.52 15.11
N SER A 97 -20.44 -13.49 14.93
CA SER A 97 -20.24 -14.61 14.00
C SER A 97 -21.27 -14.55 12.88
N ILE A 98 -20.80 -14.62 11.64
CA ILE A 98 -21.61 -14.56 10.43
C ILE A 98 -21.30 -15.80 9.59
N SER A 99 -22.33 -16.55 9.24
CA SER A 99 -22.17 -17.77 8.45
C SER A 99 -23.27 -17.91 7.41
N GLY A 100 -22.91 -17.76 6.14
CA GLY A 100 -23.82 -17.90 5.01
C GLY A 100 -24.17 -19.37 4.72
N GLN A 101 -25.43 -19.64 4.38
CA GLN A 101 -25.89 -20.97 3.93
C GLN A 101 -25.82 -21.07 2.39
N GLN A 102 -25.60 -22.28 1.86
CA GLN A 102 -25.27 -22.52 0.43
C GLN A 102 -26.36 -22.17 -0.62
N GLN A 103 -27.55 -21.69 -0.24
CA GLN A 103 -28.66 -21.50 -1.20
C GLN A 103 -28.89 -20.06 -1.66
N ALA A 104 -28.47 -19.05 -0.87
CA ALA A 104 -28.55 -17.64 -1.24
C ALA A 104 -27.55 -16.83 -0.40
N GLN A 105 -26.86 -15.88 -1.04
CA GLN A 105 -25.93 -14.98 -0.36
C GLN A 105 -26.68 -14.12 0.65
N ALA A 106 -26.34 -14.23 1.93
CA ALA A 106 -26.85 -13.34 2.96
C ALA A 106 -26.21 -11.95 2.81
N LEU A 107 -26.98 -10.88 3.03
CA LEU A 107 -26.46 -9.51 3.14
C LEU A 107 -26.57 -9.04 4.58
N VAL A 108 -25.44 -8.79 5.23
CA VAL A 108 -25.40 -8.30 6.61
C VAL A 108 -24.83 -6.89 6.61
N LEU A 109 -25.53 -5.94 7.23
CA LEU A 109 -25.05 -4.57 7.38
C LEU A 109 -24.89 -4.20 8.86
N PHE A 110 -23.77 -3.57 9.17
CA PHE A 110 -23.53 -2.87 10.42
C PHE A 110 -23.18 -1.42 10.13
N SER A 111 -23.81 -0.48 10.84
CA SER A 111 -23.40 0.92 10.82
C SER A 111 -23.43 1.53 12.20
N GLY A 112 -22.42 2.31 12.59
CA GLY A 112 -22.41 3.01 13.87
C GLY A 112 -22.18 2.11 15.09
N PHE A 113 -21.33 1.08 14.97
CA PHE A 113 -21.05 0.12 16.04
C PHE A 113 -19.60 0.16 16.54
N GLU A 114 -19.41 -0.26 17.77
CA GLU A 114 -18.14 -0.66 18.39
C GLU A 114 -18.20 -2.16 18.71
N PHE A 115 -17.26 -2.94 18.17
CA PHE A 115 -17.12 -4.39 18.38
C PHE A 115 -15.83 -4.69 19.17
N PHE A 116 -15.96 -5.17 20.42
CA PHE A 116 -14.80 -5.34 21.29
C PHE A 116 -14.91 -6.47 22.33
N GLY A 117 -13.77 -6.86 22.90
CA GLY A 117 -13.68 -7.85 23.97
C GLY A 117 -13.77 -9.30 23.50
N GLY A 118 -13.75 -9.54 22.19
CA GLY A 118 -13.61 -10.87 21.61
C GLY A 118 -12.30 -11.52 22.08
N ASN A 119 -12.38 -12.79 22.49
CA ASN A 119 -11.19 -13.52 22.92
C ASN A 119 -11.36 -14.99 22.59
N THR A 120 -10.54 -15.54 21.69
CA THR A 120 -10.61 -16.95 21.33
C THR A 120 -9.23 -17.53 21.06
N GLN A 121 -9.08 -18.83 21.29
CA GLN A 121 -7.88 -19.59 20.94
C GLN A 121 -8.12 -20.48 19.71
N LEU A 122 -9.25 -20.27 19.03
CA LEU A 122 -9.65 -20.99 17.82
C LEU A 122 -9.28 -20.18 16.58
N VAL A 123 -9.21 -20.85 15.44
CA VAL A 123 -8.97 -20.24 14.13
C VAL A 123 -10.26 -19.54 13.64
N ARG A 124 -10.52 -18.33 14.15
CA ARG A 124 -11.70 -17.47 13.90
C ARG A 124 -11.41 -16.03 14.27
N GLY A 125 -12.25 -15.09 13.86
CA GLY A 125 -12.09 -13.67 14.18
C GLY A 125 -12.36 -13.40 15.67
N GLY A 126 -11.51 -12.59 16.33
CA GLY A 126 -11.80 -12.14 17.69
C GLY A 126 -12.97 -11.16 17.70
N GLY A 127 -12.92 -10.12 16.88
CA GLY A 127 -14.04 -9.19 16.68
C GLY A 127 -15.14 -9.83 15.84
N ILE A 128 -14.90 -9.99 14.54
CA ILE A 128 -15.88 -10.46 13.57
C ILE A 128 -15.36 -11.70 12.84
N ASP A 129 -16.13 -12.78 12.88
CA ASP A 129 -15.86 -14.04 12.19
C ASP A 129 -16.84 -14.23 11.03
N VAL A 130 -16.34 -14.31 9.80
CA VAL A 130 -17.14 -14.39 8.57
C VAL A 130 -16.79 -15.63 7.76
N THR A 131 -17.77 -16.49 7.54
CA THR A 131 -17.60 -17.75 6.80
C THR A 131 -18.73 -18.00 5.80
N GLY A 132 -18.38 -18.66 4.69
CA GLY A 132 -19.35 -19.11 3.69
C GLY A 132 -19.83 -17.99 2.75
N ASN A 133 -20.97 -18.21 2.09
CA ASN A 133 -21.47 -17.30 1.05
C ASN A 133 -22.25 -16.13 1.67
N VAL A 134 -21.56 -15.02 1.92
CA VAL A 134 -22.10 -13.84 2.59
C VAL A 134 -21.44 -12.55 2.10
N SER A 135 -22.24 -11.51 1.96
CA SER A 135 -21.78 -10.14 1.78
C SER A 135 -22.02 -9.35 3.07
N VAL A 136 -20.96 -8.74 3.60
CA VAL A 136 -21.01 -7.93 4.82
C VAL A 136 -20.62 -6.50 4.50
N LEU A 137 -21.45 -5.54 4.90
CA LEU A 137 -21.21 -4.12 4.78
C LEU A 137 -21.02 -3.53 6.17
N ILE A 138 -19.91 -2.86 6.42
CA ILE A 138 -19.63 -2.21 7.70
C ILE A 138 -19.34 -0.73 7.44
N GLY A 139 -20.12 0.14 8.05
CA GLY A 139 -19.97 1.60 7.94
C GLY A 139 -19.72 2.25 9.29
N GLN A 140 -18.90 3.30 9.34
CA GLN A 140 -18.81 4.21 10.50
C GLN A 140 -18.64 3.48 11.85
N SER A 141 -17.81 2.43 11.88
CA SER A 141 -17.73 1.49 13.00
C SER A 141 -16.29 1.29 13.47
N GLU A 142 -16.12 0.71 14.65
CA GLU A 142 -14.82 0.36 15.24
C GLU A 142 -14.77 -1.10 15.65
N ILE A 143 -13.64 -1.75 15.40
CA ILE A 143 -13.35 -3.12 15.82
C ILE A 143 -12.04 -3.08 16.60
N TYR A 144 -12.11 -3.27 17.91
CA TYR A 144 -10.95 -3.04 18.78
C TYR A 144 -10.89 -3.90 20.03
N ASP A 145 -9.71 -3.99 20.65
CA ASP A 145 -9.44 -4.77 21.86
C ASP A 145 -9.97 -6.22 21.75
N ASN A 146 -9.74 -6.85 20.59
CA ASN A 146 -10.07 -8.24 20.35
C ASN A 146 -8.80 -9.09 20.21
N GLU A 147 -8.86 -10.32 20.71
CA GLU A 147 -7.75 -11.27 20.72
C GLU A 147 -8.17 -12.61 20.07
N SER A 148 -7.33 -13.14 19.19
CA SER A 148 -7.56 -14.45 18.58
C SER A 148 -6.27 -15.24 18.33
N ALA A 149 -6.39 -16.53 17.99
CA ALA A 149 -5.29 -17.29 17.40
C ALA A 149 -5.00 -16.87 15.94
N THR A 150 -6.00 -16.36 15.22
CA THR A 150 -5.89 -15.86 13.84
C THR A 150 -6.90 -14.74 13.62
N GLY A 151 -6.51 -13.59 13.08
CA GLY A 151 -7.46 -12.49 12.82
C GLY A 151 -8.02 -11.90 14.11
N GLY A 152 -7.20 -11.17 14.86
CA GLY A 152 -7.61 -10.53 16.11
C GLY A 152 -8.88 -9.68 15.92
N GLY A 153 -8.89 -8.81 14.93
CA GLY A 153 -10.05 -8.00 14.55
C GLY A 153 -11.07 -8.78 13.73
N ILE A 154 -10.72 -9.13 12.50
CA ILE A 154 -11.59 -9.79 11.52
C ILE A 154 -10.95 -11.06 11.00
N PHE A 155 -11.75 -12.11 10.86
CA PHE A 155 -11.42 -13.30 10.08
C PHE A 155 -12.48 -13.48 8.99
N ILE A 156 -12.03 -13.63 7.74
CA ILE A 156 -12.88 -13.92 6.60
C ILE A 156 -12.34 -15.11 5.82
N GLN A 157 -13.25 -16.02 5.47
CA GLN A 157 -12.93 -17.23 4.71
C GLN A 157 -14.07 -17.68 3.79
N GLY A 158 -13.73 -17.93 2.52
CA GLY A 158 -14.59 -18.57 1.53
C GLY A 158 -14.70 -17.76 0.23
N GLU A 159 -14.81 -18.46 -0.90
CA GLU A 159 -14.75 -17.89 -2.26
C GLU A 159 -15.84 -16.81 -2.50
N ASP A 160 -16.99 -16.96 -1.85
CA ASP A 160 -18.13 -16.02 -1.94
C ASP A 160 -18.26 -15.11 -0.70
N ALA A 161 -17.26 -15.10 0.20
CA ALA A 161 -17.25 -14.25 1.38
C ALA A 161 -16.69 -12.88 1.02
N ILE A 162 -17.52 -11.84 1.17
CA ILE A 162 -17.17 -10.46 0.81
C ILE A 162 -17.40 -9.55 2.02
N ILE A 163 -16.40 -8.75 2.37
CA ILE A 163 -16.54 -7.65 3.33
C ILE A 163 -16.21 -6.33 2.62
N THR A 164 -17.12 -5.36 2.72
CA THR A 164 -16.85 -3.95 2.34
C THR A 164 -16.98 -3.07 3.57
N MET A 165 -15.95 -2.25 3.80
CA MET A 165 -15.81 -1.38 4.95
C MET A 165 -15.63 0.07 4.51
N THR A 166 -16.43 0.98 5.06
CA THR A 166 -16.35 2.42 4.77
C THR A 166 -16.32 3.22 6.08
N ASP A 167 -15.31 4.07 6.24
CA ASP A 167 -15.07 4.83 7.47
C ASP A 167 -15.01 3.92 8.72
N VAL A 168 -14.26 2.81 8.60
CA VAL A 168 -14.09 1.80 9.64
C VAL A 168 -12.68 1.85 10.20
N ILE A 169 -12.56 1.74 11.52
CA ILE A 169 -11.26 1.66 12.20
C ILE A 169 -11.14 0.29 12.86
N ILE A 170 -10.14 -0.49 12.45
CA ILE A 170 -9.73 -1.75 13.06
C ILE A 170 -8.45 -1.49 13.84
N ARG A 171 -8.51 -1.52 15.17
CA ARG A 171 -7.37 -1.11 16.00
C ARG A 171 -7.14 -1.92 17.24
N ASP A 172 -5.90 -1.93 17.71
CA ASP A 172 -5.54 -2.49 19.02
C ASP A 172 -6.01 -3.95 19.18
N ASN A 173 -6.05 -4.71 18.08
CA ASN A 173 -6.37 -6.13 18.08
C ASN A 173 -5.09 -6.96 18.07
N LEU A 174 -5.15 -8.12 18.72
CA LEU A 174 -4.01 -9.01 18.92
C LEU A 174 -4.29 -10.39 18.32
N SER A 175 -3.28 -10.95 17.64
CA SER A 175 -3.29 -12.35 17.23
C SER A 175 -2.05 -13.07 17.73
N THR A 176 -2.24 -14.25 18.34
CA THR A 176 -1.11 -15.13 18.71
C THR A 176 -0.55 -15.92 17.52
N GLY A 177 -1.11 -15.71 16.32
CA GLY A 177 -0.65 -16.27 15.06
C GLY A 177 -0.59 -15.18 13.98
N PRO A 178 -1.15 -15.40 12.78
CA PRO A 178 -1.26 -14.37 11.73
C PRO A 178 -2.42 -13.39 11.97
N ALA A 179 -2.31 -12.19 11.38
CA ALA A 179 -3.32 -11.14 11.35
C ALA A 179 -3.77 -10.61 12.71
N GLY A 180 -3.15 -9.52 13.18
CA GLY A 180 -3.71 -8.74 14.29
C GLY A 180 -5.02 -8.07 13.86
N GLY A 181 -5.03 -7.42 12.69
CA GLY A 181 -6.20 -6.76 12.12
C GLY A 181 -7.11 -7.72 11.36
N ILE A 182 -6.79 -8.04 10.11
CA ILE A 182 -7.64 -8.82 9.19
C ILE A 182 -6.91 -10.08 8.70
N TYR A 183 -7.52 -11.23 8.91
CA TYR A 183 -7.16 -12.49 8.28
C TYR A 183 -8.09 -12.77 7.10
N CYS A 184 -7.54 -13.00 5.90
CA CYS A 184 -8.32 -13.23 4.68
C CYS A 184 -7.79 -14.43 3.89
N SER A 185 -8.68 -15.30 3.41
CA SER A 185 -8.28 -16.60 2.85
C SER A 185 -9.34 -17.25 1.94
N PHE A 186 -8.91 -18.22 1.13
CA PHE A 186 -9.77 -19.04 0.27
C PHE A 186 -10.63 -18.22 -0.71
N GLY A 187 -10.01 -17.31 -1.45
CA GLY A 187 -10.69 -16.50 -2.48
C GLY A 187 -11.64 -15.41 -1.95
N SER A 188 -11.68 -15.19 -0.63
CA SER A 188 -12.53 -14.15 -0.05
C SER A 188 -12.06 -12.74 -0.44
N GLN A 189 -12.99 -11.77 -0.42
CA GLN A 189 -12.73 -10.40 -0.86
C GLN A 189 -12.92 -9.39 0.26
N VAL A 190 -11.95 -8.48 0.42
CA VAL A 190 -11.99 -7.39 1.41
C VAL A 190 -11.80 -6.04 0.71
N THR A 191 -12.74 -5.12 0.92
CA THR A 191 -12.66 -3.76 0.41
C THR A 191 -12.69 -2.74 1.55
N MET A 192 -11.73 -1.82 1.57
CA MET A 192 -11.61 -0.72 2.53
C MET A 192 -11.67 0.63 1.83
N LEU A 193 -12.62 1.48 2.23
CA LEU A 193 -12.95 2.76 1.58
C LEU A 193 -13.05 3.90 2.59
N GLY A 194 -13.03 5.14 2.10
CA GLY A 194 -13.23 6.34 2.92
C GLY A 194 -12.06 6.57 3.89
N GLN A 195 -12.36 7.19 5.03
CA GLN A 195 -11.37 7.45 6.09
C GLN A 195 -11.21 6.24 7.01
N SER A 196 -10.86 5.09 6.41
CA SER A 196 -10.66 3.85 7.15
C SER A 196 -9.22 3.67 7.63
N ALA A 197 -9.05 2.87 8.68
CA ALA A 197 -7.75 2.57 9.27
C ALA A 197 -7.66 1.11 9.73
N ILE A 198 -6.49 0.49 9.52
CA ILE A 198 -6.06 -0.73 10.20
C ILE A 198 -4.83 -0.31 10.99
N ARG A 199 -4.98 -0.07 12.29
CA ARG A 199 -3.92 0.57 13.08
C ARG A 199 -3.58 -0.08 14.41
N ASN A 200 -2.31 -0.09 14.76
CA ASN A 200 -1.82 -0.60 16.04
C ASN A 200 -2.28 -2.03 16.33
N ASN A 201 -2.46 -2.86 15.29
CA ASN A 201 -2.75 -4.27 15.48
C ASN A 201 -1.43 -5.05 15.55
N GLU A 202 -1.44 -6.12 16.33
CA GLU A 202 -0.26 -6.94 16.59
C GLU A 202 -0.53 -8.40 16.24
N ALA A 203 0.40 -9.02 15.50
CA ALA A 203 0.41 -10.45 15.21
C ALA A 203 1.73 -11.07 15.67
N ALA A 204 1.68 -12.26 16.27
CA ALA A 204 2.91 -12.96 16.66
C ALA A 204 3.74 -13.42 15.45
N ASN A 205 3.09 -13.71 14.31
CA ASN A 205 3.75 -14.29 13.14
C ASN A 205 3.71 -13.34 11.93
N PHE A 206 2.57 -13.22 11.25
CA PHE A 206 2.54 -12.62 9.92
C PHE A 206 1.43 -11.60 9.80
N GLY A 207 1.72 -10.46 9.15
CA GLY A 207 0.69 -9.48 8.80
C GLY A 207 0.10 -8.80 10.03
N GLY A 208 0.77 -7.83 10.62
CA GLY A 208 0.26 -7.17 11.84
C GLY A 208 -1.10 -6.52 11.58
N GLY A 209 -1.20 -5.80 10.47
CA GLY A 209 -2.45 -5.26 9.96
C GLY A 209 -3.27 -6.29 9.19
N ILE A 210 -2.71 -6.82 8.10
CA ILE A 210 -3.39 -7.74 7.19
C ILE A 210 -2.52 -8.97 6.92
N TYR A 211 -3.11 -10.16 7.03
CA TYR A 211 -2.60 -11.38 6.45
C TYR A 211 -3.59 -11.89 5.40
N ALA A 212 -3.13 -12.09 4.18
CA ALA A 212 -3.91 -12.67 3.10
C ALA A 212 -3.19 -13.83 2.43
N ASN A 213 -3.92 -14.92 2.25
CA ASN A 213 -3.42 -16.10 1.56
C ASN A 213 -4.48 -16.75 0.67
N GLU A 214 -4.09 -17.79 -0.05
CA GLU A 214 -5.00 -18.71 -0.75
C GLU A 214 -5.97 -17.97 -1.68
N GLY A 215 -5.44 -17.09 -2.51
CA GLY A 215 -6.21 -16.34 -3.50
C GLY A 215 -7.10 -15.23 -2.95
N CYS A 216 -6.96 -14.83 -1.68
CA CYS A 216 -7.67 -13.67 -1.15
C CYS A 216 -7.40 -12.41 -1.98
N GLU A 217 -8.44 -11.60 -2.21
CA GLU A 217 -8.35 -10.32 -2.92
C GLU A 217 -8.65 -9.15 -1.97
N ILE A 218 -7.75 -8.17 -1.94
CA ILE A 218 -7.88 -6.97 -1.12
C ILE A 218 -7.92 -5.74 -2.03
N THR A 219 -8.88 -4.86 -1.82
CA THR A 219 -8.91 -3.51 -2.37
C THR A 219 -8.84 -2.51 -1.23
N PHE A 220 -7.81 -1.67 -1.22
CA PHE A 220 -7.54 -0.74 -0.13
C PHE A 220 -7.36 0.68 -0.66
N LYS A 221 -8.34 1.55 -0.38
CA LYS A 221 -8.42 2.91 -0.91
C LYS A 221 -8.47 3.98 0.18
N SER A 222 -7.77 3.71 1.28
CA SER A 222 -7.72 4.57 2.45
C SER A 222 -6.29 4.93 2.79
N GLY A 223 -6.09 6.17 3.20
CA GLY A 223 -4.83 6.71 3.68
C GLY A 223 -4.95 8.21 3.86
N ASP A 224 -3.84 8.91 4.00
CA ASP A 224 -3.84 10.37 4.11
C ASP A 224 -2.54 11.00 3.62
N ASN A 225 -2.63 12.27 3.21
CA ASN A 225 -1.51 13.13 2.87
C ASN A 225 -1.08 14.05 4.03
N LEU A 226 -1.83 14.09 5.14
CA LEU A 226 -1.45 14.87 6.31
C LEU A 226 -0.20 14.30 7.00
N PRO A 227 0.56 15.14 7.75
CA PRO A 227 1.66 14.66 8.58
C PRO A 227 1.15 13.58 9.53
N ALA A 228 1.91 12.49 9.66
CA ALA A 228 1.59 11.26 10.39
C ALA A 228 1.12 11.39 11.85
N LEU A 229 1.16 12.59 12.42
CA LEU A 229 0.74 12.89 13.78
C LEU A 229 -0.67 13.50 13.88
N GLN A 230 -1.33 13.79 12.76
CA GLN A 230 -2.68 14.39 12.77
C GLN A 230 -3.78 13.37 12.50
N THR A 231 -3.50 12.36 11.67
CA THR A 231 -4.46 11.34 11.22
C THR A 231 -3.75 10.00 11.11
N GLN A 232 -4.38 8.95 11.62
CA GLN A 232 -3.87 7.58 11.61
C GLN A 232 -4.75 6.69 10.73
N THR A 233 -4.92 7.09 9.47
CA THR A 233 -5.66 6.33 8.45
C THR A 233 -4.73 5.41 7.65
N GLY A 234 -5.35 4.55 6.85
CA GLY A 234 -4.65 3.52 6.10
C GLY A 234 -4.11 2.39 6.99
N ILE A 235 -3.05 1.72 6.56
CA ILE A 235 -2.40 0.64 7.31
C ILE A 235 -1.28 1.26 8.16
N PHE A 236 -1.58 1.52 9.43
CA PHE A 236 -0.78 2.41 10.28
C PHE A 236 -0.25 1.72 11.53
N GLY A 237 1.06 1.71 11.76
CA GLY A 237 1.60 1.37 13.08
C GLY A 237 1.35 -0.07 13.54
N ASN A 238 1.13 -1.01 12.60
CA ASN A 238 0.93 -2.41 12.94
C ASN A 238 2.27 -3.13 13.12
N SER A 239 2.25 -4.25 13.85
CA SER A 239 3.47 -5.00 14.18
C SER A 239 3.28 -6.50 13.99
N ALA A 240 4.26 -7.16 13.37
CA ALA A 240 4.33 -8.61 13.26
C ALA A 240 5.77 -9.10 13.21
N LEU A 241 6.00 -10.42 13.24
CA LEU A 241 7.32 -10.96 12.92
C LEU A 241 7.66 -10.58 11.48
N GLN A 242 6.88 -11.03 10.49
CA GLN A 242 7.05 -10.62 9.10
C GLN A 242 5.82 -9.89 8.55
N GLY A 243 6.04 -8.90 7.67
CA GLY A 243 4.97 -8.09 7.12
C GLY A 243 4.26 -7.30 8.21
N GLY A 244 4.96 -6.34 8.83
CA GLY A 244 4.42 -5.56 9.95
C GLY A 244 3.06 -4.96 9.63
N GLY A 245 2.91 -4.39 8.42
CA GLY A 245 1.63 -3.93 7.90
C GLY A 245 0.86 -5.04 7.20
N VAL A 246 1.44 -5.60 6.14
CA VAL A 246 0.78 -6.53 5.22
C VAL A 246 1.64 -7.76 4.97
N PHE A 247 1.02 -8.94 4.97
CA PHE A 247 1.63 -10.18 4.49
C PHE A 247 0.74 -10.82 3.41
N LEU A 248 1.26 -11.04 2.21
CA LEU A 248 0.56 -11.72 1.11
C LEU A 248 1.29 -13.00 0.70
N ALA A 249 0.55 -14.09 0.50
CA ALA A 249 1.11 -15.36 0.03
C ALA A 249 0.11 -16.17 -0.79
N SER A 250 0.59 -17.23 -1.43
CA SER A 250 -0.21 -18.27 -2.06
C SER A 250 -1.31 -17.74 -2.99
N GLY A 251 -0.94 -16.81 -3.88
CA GLY A 251 -1.84 -16.24 -4.89
C GLY A 251 -2.72 -15.09 -4.40
N ALA A 252 -2.53 -14.60 -3.17
CA ALA A 252 -3.24 -13.43 -2.67
C ALA A 252 -2.86 -12.16 -3.44
N GLN A 253 -3.83 -11.26 -3.63
CA GLN A 253 -3.67 -10.03 -4.38
C GLN A 253 -4.16 -8.82 -3.58
N MET A 254 -3.45 -7.70 -3.70
CA MET A 254 -3.85 -6.44 -3.11
C MET A 254 -3.70 -5.29 -4.09
N ASP A 255 -4.79 -4.53 -4.26
CA ASP A 255 -4.82 -3.23 -4.93
C ASP A 255 -4.80 -2.12 -3.86
N LEU A 256 -3.67 -1.42 -3.75
CA LEU A 256 -3.45 -0.28 -2.86
C LEU A 256 -3.54 1.00 -3.69
N HIS A 257 -4.72 1.60 -3.75
CA HIS A 257 -5.02 2.66 -4.70
C HIS A 257 -5.53 3.93 -4.00
N GLY A 258 -4.72 4.99 -4.04
CA GLY A 258 -5.09 6.32 -3.55
C GLY A 258 -5.92 7.15 -4.53
N THR A 259 -6.29 8.34 -4.10
CA THR A 259 -6.93 9.34 -4.96
C THR A 259 -5.98 10.51 -5.19
N ALA A 260 -6.42 11.47 -6.01
CA ALA A 260 -5.71 12.74 -6.19
C ALA A 260 -5.64 13.59 -4.91
N GLU A 261 -6.46 13.31 -3.89
CA GLU A 261 -6.47 14.08 -2.64
C GLU A 261 -5.89 13.28 -1.48
N HIS A 262 -6.12 11.96 -1.44
CA HIS A 262 -5.70 11.10 -0.35
C HIS A 262 -5.00 9.85 -0.92
N PRO A 263 -3.67 9.74 -0.78
CA PRO A 263 -2.98 8.52 -1.16
C PRO A 263 -3.43 7.35 -0.29
N ALA A 264 -3.42 6.14 -0.84
CA ALA A 264 -3.52 4.94 -0.02
C ALA A 264 -2.17 4.69 0.67
N SER A 265 -2.19 4.21 1.93
CA SER A 265 -0.96 4.23 2.73
C SER A 265 -0.68 2.96 3.54
N ILE A 266 0.60 2.56 3.54
CA ILE A 266 1.21 1.58 4.45
C ILE A 266 2.35 2.30 5.18
N ILE A 267 2.09 2.74 6.42
CA ILE A 267 3.00 3.61 7.15
C ILE A 267 3.21 3.23 8.62
N PHE A 268 4.39 3.51 9.15
CA PHE A 268 4.77 3.23 10.56
C PHE A 268 4.71 1.76 10.98
N ASN A 269 4.58 0.83 10.03
CA ASN A 269 4.48 -0.57 10.38
C ASN A 269 5.87 -1.12 10.70
N THR A 270 5.91 -2.09 11.62
CA THR A 270 7.16 -2.64 12.16
C THR A 270 7.20 -4.14 11.99
N SER A 271 8.27 -4.63 11.37
CA SER A 271 8.68 -6.03 11.49
C SER A 271 9.54 -6.18 12.74
N THR A 272 9.18 -7.14 13.59
CA THR A 272 9.92 -7.53 14.79
C THR A 272 10.94 -8.63 14.51
N HIS A 273 11.06 -9.07 13.24
CA HIS A 273 11.99 -10.11 12.85
C HIS A 273 13.45 -9.67 13.06
N ASP A 274 14.16 -10.46 13.87
CA ASP A 274 15.54 -10.23 14.28
C ASP A 274 16.43 -11.40 13.83
N SER A 275 16.41 -11.67 12.53
CA SER A 275 17.26 -12.67 11.88
C SER A 275 18.15 -12.01 10.85
N VAL A 276 19.36 -12.52 10.69
CA VAL A 276 20.33 -12.11 9.65
C VAL A 276 20.32 -13.06 8.45
N ILE A 277 19.34 -13.96 8.38
CA ILE A 277 19.21 -14.95 7.30
C ILE A 277 17.77 -15.08 6.77
N GLU A 278 16.82 -14.38 7.38
CA GLU A 278 15.39 -14.41 7.04
C GLU A 278 14.88 -12.97 7.01
N GLU A 279 13.96 -12.69 6.09
CA GLU A 279 13.52 -11.35 5.76
C GLU A 279 12.40 -10.86 6.69
N GLY A 280 12.32 -9.55 6.92
CA GLY A 280 11.35 -8.96 7.84
C GLY A 280 10.12 -8.37 7.14
N GLY A 281 10.31 -7.33 6.32
CA GLY A 281 9.20 -6.63 5.69
C GLY A 281 8.45 -5.75 6.67
N GLY A 282 8.94 -4.54 6.92
CA GLY A 282 8.30 -3.60 7.87
C GLY A 282 6.90 -3.19 7.41
N GLY A 283 6.81 -2.62 6.21
CA GLY A 283 5.55 -2.26 5.57
C GLY A 283 4.81 -3.48 5.05
N PHE A 284 5.42 -4.20 4.11
CA PHE A 284 4.84 -5.42 3.53
C PHE A 284 5.84 -6.56 3.37
N PHE A 285 5.31 -7.77 3.27
CA PHE A 285 6.04 -8.99 2.88
C PHE A 285 5.17 -9.77 1.89
N ILE A 286 5.68 -10.04 0.68
CA ILE A 286 4.96 -10.82 -0.33
C ILE A 286 5.82 -11.97 -0.85
N THR A 287 5.22 -13.16 -0.98
CA THR A 287 5.89 -14.39 -1.42
C THR A 287 4.95 -15.32 -2.18
N ASP A 288 5.48 -16.40 -2.74
CA ASP A 288 4.83 -17.38 -3.61
C ASP A 288 4.44 -16.85 -5.02
N PRO A 289 4.37 -17.75 -6.02
CA PRO A 289 3.87 -17.41 -7.34
C PRO A 289 2.41 -16.93 -7.35
N ASN A 290 2.10 -16.03 -8.29
CA ASN A 290 0.78 -15.39 -8.47
C ASN A 290 0.33 -14.48 -7.32
N THR A 291 1.18 -14.26 -6.32
CA THR A 291 0.95 -13.26 -5.28
C THR A 291 1.34 -11.87 -5.79
N ARG A 292 0.50 -10.87 -5.57
CA ARG A 292 0.69 -9.53 -6.15
C ARG A 292 0.28 -8.39 -5.23
N LEU A 293 1.07 -7.34 -5.18
CA LEU A 293 0.70 -6.04 -4.62
C LEU A 293 0.85 -4.98 -5.71
N ASP A 294 -0.25 -4.30 -6.03
CA ASP A 294 -0.28 -3.16 -6.94
C ASP A 294 -0.54 -1.89 -6.16
N ALA A 295 0.38 -0.93 -6.27
CA ALA A 295 0.31 0.35 -5.58
C ALA A 295 0.20 1.49 -6.59
N GLU A 296 -0.87 2.27 -6.51
CA GLU A 296 -1.14 3.40 -7.40
C GLU A 296 -1.56 4.62 -6.59
N ASN A 297 -0.87 5.75 -6.80
CA ASN A 297 -1.00 6.94 -5.94
C ASN A 297 -0.88 6.60 -4.45
N ALA A 298 0.19 5.90 -4.09
CA ALA A 298 0.33 5.26 -2.79
C ALA A 298 1.58 5.71 -2.03
N ARG A 299 1.52 5.60 -0.71
CA ARG A 299 2.62 5.92 0.21
C ARG A 299 3.01 4.67 0.99
N ILE A 300 4.23 4.19 0.78
CA ILE A 300 4.84 3.12 1.59
C ILE A 300 6.01 3.75 2.32
N ASP A 301 5.68 4.42 3.42
CA ASP A 301 6.63 5.31 4.10
C ASP A 301 6.82 4.95 5.57
N LEU A 302 7.93 5.37 6.16
CA LEU A 302 8.11 5.39 7.62
C LEU A 302 8.01 4.00 8.27
N ASN A 303 8.18 2.93 7.49
CA ASN A 303 8.13 1.57 8.01
C ASN A 303 9.52 1.17 8.54
N ILE A 304 9.52 0.23 9.48
CA ILE A 304 10.71 -0.18 10.21
C ILE A 304 10.87 -1.69 10.14
N ALA A 305 12.07 -2.13 9.81
CA ALA A 305 12.49 -3.52 10.03
C ALA A 305 13.89 -3.54 10.63
N LYS A 306 14.33 -4.71 11.08
CA LYS A 306 15.69 -4.82 11.60
C LYS A 306 16.71 -4.99 10.48
N ASN A 307 16.59 -6.06 9.69
CA ASN A 307 17.67 -6.43 8.76
C ASN A 307 17.29 -6.37 7.27
N TYR A 308 16.02 -6.54 6.90
CA TYR A 308 15.64 -6.66 5.48
C TYR A 308 14.32 -5.97 5.18
N GLY A 309 14.30 -5.16 4.13
CA GLY A 309 13.09 -4.60 3.52
C GLY A 309 12.23 -3.80 4.49
N ALA A 310 12.66 -2.62 4.93
CA ALA A 310 11.83 -1.84 5.87
C ALA A 310 10.53 -1.37 5.20
N GLY A 311 10.59 -0.88 3.96
CA GLY A 311 9.38 -0.59 3.17
C GLY A 311 8.66 -1.88 2.77
N GLY A 312 9.39 -2.85 2.24
CA GLY A 312 8.86 -4.20 2.07
C GLY A 312 9.82 -5.21 1.46
N VAL A 313 9.33 -6.44 1.38
CA VAL A 313 10.07 -7.62 0.90
C VAL A 313 9.27 -8.33 -0.20
N VAL A 314 9.94 -8.75 -1.27
CA VAL A 314 9.34 -9.44 -2.43
C VAL A 314 10.14 -10.70 -2.78
N LEU A 315 9.53 -11.87 -2.60
CA LEU A 315 10.16 -13.18 -2.77
C LEU A 315 9.46 -14.06 -3.82
N GLU A 316 10.14 -15.12 -4.26
CA GLU A 316 9.53 -16.33 -4.85
C GLU A 316 8.53 -16.09 -6.00
N GLN A 317 8.87 -15.24 -6.98
CA GLN A 317 8.02 -14.88 -8.13
C GLN A 317 6.76 -14.07 -7.78
N ALA A 318 6.64 -13.58 -6.53
CA ALA A 318 5.66 -12.56 -6.21
C ALA A 318 6.00 -11.26 -6.96
N VAL A 319 4.96 -10.48 -7.23
CA VAL A 319 5.10 -9.25 -8.03
C VAL A 319 4.64 -8.04 -7.22
N PHE A 320 5.51 -7.05 -7.10
CA PHE A 320 5.16 -5.74 -6.59
C PHE A 320 5.25 -4.70 -7.69
N THR A 321 4.20 -3.91 -7.89
CA THR A 321 4.25 -2.74 -8.76
C THR A 321 3.86 -1.49 -8.02
N MET A 322 4.55 -0.38 -8.33
CA MET A 322 4.23 0.93 -7.79
C MET A 322 4.34 1.97 -8.90
N LYS A 323 3.27 2.75 -9.08
CA LYS A 323 3.21 3.78 -10.12
C LYS A 323 2.32 4.95 -9.72
N ARG A 324 2.30 5.95 -10.59
CA ARG A 324 1.35 7.06 -10.58
C ARG A 324 0.04 6.66 -11.30
N ALA A 325 -1.08 7.18 -10.84
CA ALA A 325 -2.35 7.19 -11.56
C ALA A 325 -2.41 8.33 -12.58
N GLU A 326 -3.22 8.15 -13.63
CA GLU A 326 -3.55 9.25 -14.54
C GLU A 326 -4.21 10.42 -13.78
N GLY A 327 -3.82 11.65 -14.14
CA GLY A 327 -4.40 12.87 -13.57
C GLY A 327 -3.56 13.51 -12.46
N SER A 328 -4.21 14.30 -11.60
CA SER A 328 -3.54 15.10 -10.56
C SER A 328 -3.05 14.23 -9.39
N CYS A 329 -1.93 14.65 -8.80
CA CYS A 329 -1.38 14.04 -7.59
C CYS A 329 -1.85 14.75 -6.32
N TRP A 330 -1.77 14.04 -5.19
CA TRP A 330 -2.00 14.60 -3.86
C TRP A 330 -0.85 15.50 -3.38
N SER A 331 0.29 15.49 -4.08
CA SER A 331 1.39 16.42 -3.88
C SER A 331 1.73 17.14 -5.19
N THR A 332 2.49 18.22 -5.11
CA THR A 332 2.95 19.01 -6.27
C THR A 332 4.01 18.31 -7.11
N ASP A 333 4.74 17.35 -6.55
CA ASP A 333 5.97 16.83 -7.16
C ASP A 333 5.95 15.31 -7.41
N HIS A 334 5.02 14.58 -6.78
CA HIS A 334 4.91 13.12 -6.92
C HIS A 334 3.51 12.60 -6.54
N CYS A 335 3.16 11.44 -7.07
CA CYS A 335 1.92 10.72 -6.77
C CYS A 335 2.16 9.51 -5.85
N SER A 336 3.34 8.93 -5.90
CA SER A 336 3.70 7.73 -5.16
C SER A 336 5.03 7.93 -4.45
N SER A 337 5.13 7.46 -3.21
CA SER A 337 6.35 7.55 -2.41
C SER A 337 6.71 6.24 -1.74
N LEU A 338 8.01 5.96 -1.74
CA LEU A 338 8.64 4.89 -0.98
C LEU A 338 9.76 5.52 -0.16
N SER A 339 9.38 6.13 0.96
CA SER A 339 10.26 7.09 1.65
C SER A 339 10.37 6.86 3.15
N TYR A 340 11.47 7.32 3.75
CA TYR A 340 11.68 7.24 5.20
C TYR A 340 11.59 5.81 5.78
N ASN A 341 11.82 4.78 4.98
CA ASN A 341 11.85 3.41 5.48
C ASN A 341 13.22 3.11 6.09
N ILE A 342 13.22 2.51 7.28
CA ILE A 342 14.40 2.44 8.13
C ILE A 342 14.71 1.01 8.55
N LEU A 343 15.93 0.57 8.25
CA LEU A 343 16.55 -0.61 8.83
C LEU A 343 17.41 -0.24 10.03
N THR A 344 17.31 -1.00 11.11
CA THR A 344 18.00 -0.70 12.39
C THR A 344 19.13 -1.66 12.74
N GLY A 345 19.22 -2.82 12.09
CA GLY A 345 20.21 -3.86 12.35
C GLY A 345 21.50 -3.69 11.54
N GLU A 346 22.63 -4.16 12.09
CA GLU A 346 23.99 -3.96 11.56
C GLU A 346 24.21 -4.50 10.14
N VAL A 347 23.44 -5.52 9.74
CA VAL A 347 23.51 -6.12 8.39
C VAL A 347 22.33 -5.64 7.52
N GLY A 348 21.73 -4.50 7.86
CA GLY A 348 20.55 -3.97 7.18
C GLY A 348 20.76 -3.73 5.68
N ILE A 349 20.06 -4.48 4.81
CA ILE A 349 20.08 -4.34 3.34
C ILE A 349 18.65 -4.12 2.85
N GLY A 350 18.46 -3.21 1.90
CA GLY A 350 17.16 -2.94 1.29
C GLY A 350 16.29 -2.03 2.17
N GLY A 351 16.79 -0.82 2.48
CA GLY A 351 16.05 0.14 3.29
C GLY A 351 14.64 0.40 2.75
N ALA A 352 14.53 0.66 1.45
CA ALA A 352 13.24 0.79 0.78
C ALA A 352 12.65 -0.60 0.48
N LEU A 353 13.38 -1.46 -0.25
CA LEU A 353 12.92 -2.81 -0.61
C LEU A 353 14.04 -3.85 -0.56
N ASP A 354 13.67 -5.07 -0.23
CA ASP A 354 14.49 -6.26 -0.45
C ASP A 354 13.78 -7.21 -1.43
N VAL A 355 14.46 -7.56 -2.53
CA VAL A 355 13.92 -8.35 -3.63
C VAL A 355 14.81 -9.56 -3.87
N TYR A 356 14.29 -10.74 -3.58
CA TYR A 356 15.10 -11.95 -3.48
C TYR A 356 14.43 -13.17 -4.14
N GLY A 357 15.24 -14.16 -4.52
CA GLY A 357 14.73 -15.50 -4.87
C GLY A 357 13.75 -15.54 -6.05
N GLY A 358 13.90 -14.64 -7.03
CA GLY A 358 12.98 -14.55 -8.17
C GLY A 358 11.80 -13.59 -7.99
N GLY A 359 11.76 -12.81 -6.91
CA GLY A 359 10.83 -11.69 -6.76
C GLY A 359 10.93 -10.68 -7.92
N ILE A 360 9.80 -10.06 -8.25
CA ILE A 360 9.66 -9.13 -9.38
C ILE A 360 9.16 -7.79 -8.86
N VAL A 361 9.91 -6.72 -9.13
CA VAL A 361 9.53 -5.35 -8.75
C VAL A 361 9.50 -4.43 -9.96
N GLN A 362 8.45 -3.62 -10.07
CA GLN A 362 8.34 -2.56 -11.08
C GLN A 362 7.99 -1.24 -10.38
N LEU A 363 8.93 -0.30 -10.36
CA LEU A 363 8.74 1.02 -9.78
C LEU A 363 8.74 2.05 -10.91
N SER A 364 7.66 2.81 -11.04
CA SER A 364 7.55 3.86 -12.04
C SER A 364 7.07 5.16 -11.41
N GLN A 365 7.58 6.31 -11.86
CA GLN A 365 7.07 7.63 -11.46
C GLN A 365 6.94 7.79 -9.92
N THR A 366 7.92 7.25 -9.17
CA THR A 366 7.89 7.17 -7.71
C THR A 366 9.02 8.00 -7.11
N LEU A 367 8.72 8.68 -6.00
CA LEU A 367 9.72 9.38 -5.19
C LEU A 367 10.29 8.43 -4.14
N ILE A 368 11.61 8.21 -4.18
CA ILE A 368 12.34 7.26 -3.32
C ILE A 368 13.40 8.02 -2.53
N GLN A 369 13.08 8.40 -1.30
CA GLN A 369 13.94 9.28 -0.52
C GLN A 369 13.97 9.01 0.96
N PHE A 370 15.03 9.48 1.61
CA PHE A 370 15.23 9.38 3.06
C PHE A 370 15.15 7.95 3.62
N ASN A 371 15.28 6.93 2.77
CA ASN A 371 15.42 5.56 3.24
C ASN A 371 16.80 5.40 3.86
N ARG A 372 16.87 4.57 4.91
CA ARG A 372 18.07 4.41 5.70
C ARG A 372 18.36 2.96 6.03
N ALA A 373 19.59 2.54 5.75
CA ALA A 373 20.08 1.20 6.08
C ALA A 373 21.54 1.24 6.54
N ASN A 374 22.11 0.08 6.87
CA ASN A 374 23.55 -0.03 7.15
C ASN A 374 24.36 -0.35 5.90
N ARG A 375 23.81 -1.12 4.96
CA ARG A 375 24.52 -1.51 3.74
C ARG A 375 23.87 -0.99 2.46
N ALA A 376 22.59 -1.28 2.21
CA ALA A 376 21.89 -0.81 1.00
C ALA A 376 20.67 0.03 1.36
N ALA A 377 20.76 1.34 1.18
CA ALA A 377 19.70 2.26 1.62
C ALA A 377 18.43 2.20 0.77
N VAL A 378 18.55 1.91 -0.53
CA VAL A 378 17.40 1.88 -1.45
C VAL A 378 16.91 0.45 -1.62
N LEU A 379 17.66 -0.39 -2.33
CA LEU A 379 17.16 -1.69 -2.76
C LEU A 379 18.24 -2.77 -2.72
N ASP A 380 17.82 -4.00 -2.39
CA ASP A 380 18.57 -5.23 -2.71
C ASP A 380 17.91 -5.98 -3.86
N ALA A 381 18.66 -6.27 -4.92
CA ALA A 381 18.24 -7.11 -6.04
C ALA A 381 19.08 -8.38 -6.05
N SER A 382 18.66 -9.34 -5.22
CA SER A 382 19.45 -10.53 -4.92
C SER A 382 18.96 -11.80 -5.63
N GLN A 383 19.90 -12.70 -5.92
CA GLN A 383 19.67 -13.95 -6.66
C GLN A 383 18.94 -13.72 -7.99
N THR A 384 18.05 -14.60 -8.43
CA THR A 384 17.37 -14.48 -9.74
C THR A 384 16.24 -13.44 -9.77
N SER A 385 16.28 -12.40 -8.93
CA SER A 385 15.28 -11.34 -8.91
C SER A 385 15.33 -10.46 -10.16
N TYR A 386 14.22 -9.78 -10.43
CA TYR A 386 14.12 -8.79 -11.52
C TYR A 386 13.48 -7.51 -11.01
N VAL A 387 14.22 -6.41 -11.15
CA VAL A 387 13.77 -5.07 -10.76
C VAL A 387 13.81 -4.18 -11.99
N ARG A 388 12.70 -3.50 -12.25
CA ARG A 388 12.61 -2.44 -13.26
C ARG A 388 12.23 -1.14 -12.58
N MET A 389 13.02 -0.10 -12.84
CA MET A 389 12.81 1.25 -12.36
C MET A 389 12.72 2.20 -13.53
N GLU A 390 11.60 2.92 -13.64
CA GLU A 390 11.34 3.86 -14.73
C GLU A 390 10.88 5.24 -14.23
N GLY A 391 11.59 6.32 -14.57
CA GLY A 391 11.05 7.66 -14.29
C GLY A 391 11.01 8.02 -12.80
N ASN A 392 11.88 7.46 -11.97
CA ASN A 392 11.87 7.70 -10.52
C ASN A 392 12.87 8.80 -10.12
N VAL A 393 12.55 9.50 -9.03
CA VAL A 393 13.48 10.41 -8.35
C VAL A 393 14.03 9.70 -7.12
N ILE A 394 15.36 9.55 -7.06
CA ILE A 394 16.06 8.85 -5.97
C ILE A 394 17.02 9.84 -5.31
N ALA A 395 16.68 10.31 -4.12
CA ALA A 395 17.44 11.36 -3.44
C ALA A 395 17.47 11.22 -1.93
N GLU A 396 18.46 11.81 -1.27
CA GLU A 396 18.53 11.91 0.20
C GLU A 396 18.50 10.57 0.95
N ASN A 397 18.76 9.45 0.27
CA ASN A 397 18.92 8.15 0.93
C ASN A 397 20.30 8.10 1.59
N SER A 398 20.37 7.50 2.78
CA SER A 398 21.55 7.59 3.64
C SER A 398 21.80 6.32 4.44
N HIS A 399 22.93 6.31 5.14
CA HIS A 399 23.36 5.16 5.94
C HIS A 399 23.57 5.55 7.41
N TRP A 400 23.61 4.58 8.32
CA TRP A 400 24.00 4.87 9.72
C TRP A 400 25.51 5.01 9.87
N THR A 401 26.26 4.29 9.05
CA THR A 401 27.72 4.37 8.95
C THR A 401 28.12 5.07 7.65
N ASN A 402 29.36 5.55 7.59
CA ASN A 402 29.96 6.10 6.38
C ASN A 402 31.17 5.24 5.99
N ASP A 403 31.00 3.91 6.02
CA ASP A 403 32.05 2.97 5.65
C ASP A 403 31.99 2.62 4.15
N SER A 404 33.00 1.87 3.69
CA SER A 404 33.16 1.48 2.30
C SER A 404 32.13 0.46 1.80
N GLU A 405 31.30 -0.12 2.68
CA GLU A 405 30.31 -1.14 2.31
C GLU A 405 28.92 -0.52 2.05
N THR A 406 28.78 0.80 2.17
CA THR A 406 27.51 1.51 1.94
C THR A 406 27.23 1.71 0.45
N THR A 407 26.07 1.27 -0.02
CA THR A 407 25.60 1.37 -1.40
C THR A 407 24.14 1.82 -1.46
N LEU A 408 23.67 2.34 -2.59
CA LEU A 408 22.24 2.59 -2.77
C LEU A 408 21.52 1.31 -3.21
N PHE A 409 22.12 0.62 -4.17
CA PHE A 409 21.62 -0.60 -4.77
C PHE A 409 22.64 -1.72 -4.56
N ALA A 410 22.26 -2.72 -3.79
CA ALA A 410 23.01 -3.96 -3.70
C ALA A 410 22.47 -4.96 -4.72
N MET A 411 23.38 -5.68 -5.38
CA MET A 411 23.05 -6.86 -6.15
C MET A 411 23.93 -8.00 -5.65
N SER A 412 23.30 -8.95 -4.96
CA SER A 412 24.03 -10.08 -4.37
C SER A 412 23.56 -11.41 -4.95
N GLY A 413 24.40 -12.44 -4.88
CA GLY A 413 24.06 -13.72 -5.48
C GLY A 413 25.13 -14.78 -5.35
N THR A 414 24.82 -15.95 -5.90
CA THR A 414 25.73 -17.08 -6.03
C THR A 414 26.00 -17.35 -7.50
N SER A 415 27.12 -18.02 -7.83
CA SER A 415 27.45 -18.38 -9.21
C SER A 415 26.26 -19.01 -9.95
N GLY A 416 25.79 -18.34 -11.01
CA GLY A 416 24.63 -18.75 -11.82
C GLY A 416 23.28 -18.16 -11.40
N ASN A 417 23.21 -17.46 -10.26
CA ASN A 417 22.01 -16.83 -9.71
C ASN A 417 22.34 -15.37 -9.33
N GLY A 418 22.30 -14.46 -10.31
CA GLY A 418 22.52 -13.03 -10.09
C GLY A 418 21.28 -12.21 -10.46
N GLY A 419 21.14 -11.07 -9.78
CA GLY A 419 20.00 -10.16 -9.94
C GLY A 419 20.02 -9.41 -11.25
N ASN A 420 18.87 -8.87 -11.61
CA ASN A 420 18.66 -8.08 -12.81
C ASN A 420 18.05 -6.72 -12.41
N LEU A 421 18.66 -5.64 -12.89
CA LEU A 421 18.19 -4.28 -12.65
C LEU A 421 18.16 -3.47 -13.95
N ASP A 422 16.95 -3.07 -14.35
CA ASP A 422 16.72 -2.10 -15.41
C ASP A 422 16.49 -0.72 -14.77
N PHE A 423 17.38 0.23 -15.03
CA PHE A 423 17.38 1.57 -14.44
C PHE A 423 17.17 2.63 -15.53
N PHE A 424 15.91 2.86 -15.90
CA PHE A 424 15.54 3.66 -17.06
C PHE A 424 14.94 5.01 -16.64
N TYR A 425 15.29 6.11 -17.30
CA TYR A 425 14.64 7.42 -17.04
C TYR A 425 14.70 7.88 -15.58
N ASN A 426 15.63 7.38 -14.76
CA ASN A 426 15.67 7.76 -13.34
C ASN A 426 16.63 8.95 -13.13
N SER A 427 16.30 9.80 -12.17
CA SER A 427 17.17 10.87 -11.69
C SER A 427 17.66 10.54 -10.29
N LEU A 428 18.98 10.39 -10.13
CA LEU A 428 19.65 10.07 -8.88
C LEU A 428 20.63 11.19 -8.50
N ALA A 429 20.39 11.84 -7.36
CA ALA A 429 21.24 12.92 -6.85
C ALA A 429 21.10 13.06 -5.33
N ASN A 430 22.07 13.71 -4.68
CA ASN A 430 22.05 14.01 -3.23
C ASN A 430 21.84 12.78 -2.32
N ASN A 431 22.34 11.61 -2.73
CA ASN A 431 22.35 10.43 -1.87
C ASN A 431 23.72 10.30 -1.17
N MET A 432 23.73 9.70 0.01
CA MET A 432 24.94 9.47 0.81
C MET A 432 25.27 7.97 0.84
N ALA A 433 26.18 7.53 -0.03
CA ALA A 433 26.70 6.17 -0.09
C ALA A 433 28.18 6.16 -0.55
N ASN A 434 28.87 5.04 -0.39
CA ASN A 434 30.17 4.82 -1.01
C ASN A 434 30.01 4.58 -2.52
N SER A 435 29.04 3.79 -2.96
CA SER A 435 28.73 3.53 -4.38
C SER A 435 27.23 3.62 -4.68
N VAL A 436 26.84 3.75 -5.97
CA VAL A 436 25.43 3.64 -6.39
C VAL A 436 25.04 2.18 -6.55
N PHE A 437 25.77 1.45 -7.40
CA PHE A 437 25.54 0.02 -7.68
C PHE A 437 26.71 -0.80 -7.14
N ASP A 438 26.41 -1.76 -6.27
CA ASP A 438 27.35 -2.79 -5.83
C ASP A 438 27.03 -4.12 -6.53
N LEU A 439 27.96 -4.57 -7.36
CA LEU A 439 27.90 -5.79 -8.18
C LEU A 439 29.03 -6.76 -7.81
N SER A 440 29.60 -6.60 -6.61
CA SER A 440 30.84 -7.25 -6.17
C SER A 440 30.74 -8.75 -5.86
N SER A 441 29.56 -9.35 -5.99
CA SER A 441 29.32 -10.74 -5.63
C SER A 441 29.97 -11.74 -6.61
N THR A 442 29.84 -13.04 -6.33
CA THR A 442 30.35 -14.10 -7.24
C THR A 442 29.39 -14.44 -8.38
N ALA A 443 28.17 -13.90 -8.37
CA ALA A 443 27.18 -14.11 -9.41
C ALA A 443 27.47 -13.25 -10.65
N GLN A 444 26.84 -13.61 -11.77
CA GLN A 444 26.73 -12.74 -12.94
C GLN A 444 25.44 -11.93 -12.81
N HIS A 445 25.59 -10.63 -12.59
CA HIS A 445 24.47 -9.69 -12.53
C HIS A 445 24.19 -9.08 -13.89
N HIS A 446 22.96 -8.61 -14.09
CA HIS A 446 22.56 -7.81 -15.24
C HIS A 446 22.16 -6.41 -14.78
N LEU A 447 22.85 -5.39 -15.28
CA LEU A 447 22.54 -3.99 -15.01
C LEU A 447 22.42 -3.23 -16.32
N SER A 448 21.25 -2.63 -16.57
CA SER A 448 21.01 -1.81 -17.75
C SER A 448 20.61 -0.40 -17.31
N VAL A 449 21.44 0.58 -17.58
CA VAL A 449 21.23 1.99 -17.25
C VAL A 449 21.00 2.78 -18.52
N HIS A 450 19.76 3.18 -18.76
CA HIS A 450 19.37 3.85 -19.99
C HIS A 450 18.60 5.15 -19.72
N ASN A 451 18.89 6.19 -20.48
CA ASN A 451 18.21 7.46 -20.37
C ASN A 451 18.19 8.05 -18.94
N ALA A 452 19.30 7.95 -18.20
CA ALA A 452 19.32 8.22 -16.76
C ALA A 452 20.24 9.40 -16.39
N ILE A 453 19.94 10.07 -15.28
CA ILE A 453 20.84 11.03 -14.63
C ILE A 453 21.34 10.41 -13.33
N ILE A 454 22.66 10.29 -13.16
CA ILE A 454 23.31 9.78 -11.95
C ILE A 454 24.41 10.75 -11.52
N GLN A 455 24.13 11.50 -10.46
CA GLN A 455 25.08 12.37 -9.77
C GLN A 455 25.59 11.69 -8.49
N HIS A 456 26.73 11.00 -8.61
CA HIS A 456 27.40 10.34 -7.49
C HIS A 456 28.92 10.20 -7.75
N PRO A 457 29.79 10.35 -6.73
CA PRO A 457 31.25 10.27 -6.89
C PRO A 457 31.79 8.89 -7.27
N LEU A 458 31.01 7.83 -7.06
CA LEU A 458 31.33 6.46 -7.45
C LEU A 458 30.05 5.75 -7.89
N ILE A 459 29.92 5.45 -9.17
CA ILE A 459 28.69 4.89 -9.73
C ILE A 459 28.65 3.38 -9.58
N GLN A 460 29.72 2.68 -9.96
CA GLN A 460 29.74 1.22 -9.98
C GLN A 460 30.90 0.66 -9.15
N ASP A 461 30.62 -0.36 -8.35
CA ASP A 461 31.62 -1.19 -7.69
C ASP A 461 31.43 -2.66 -8.05
N ASP A 462 32.32 -3.19 -8.89
CA ASP A 462 32.39 -4.61 -9.22
C ASP A 462 33.33 -5.39 -8.30
N ASN A 463 34.19 -4.73 -7.52
CA ASN A 463 35.28 -5.34 -6.74
C ASN A 463 36.06 -6.46 -7.45
N GLY A 464 36.29 -6.32 -8.76
CA GLY A 464 37.00 -7.31 -9.58
C GLY A 464 36.14 -8.45 -10.14
N ASN A 465 34.82 -8.43 -9.92
CA ASN A 465 33.89 -9.30 -10.62
C ASN A 465 33.78 -8.89 -12.10
N SER A 466 34.41 -9.67 -12.99
CA SER A 466 34.45 -9.37 -14.43
C SER A 466 33.40 -10.13 -15.24
N ASN A 467 32.43 -10.79 -14.61
CA ASN A 467 31.41 -11.57 -15.32
C ASN A 467 30.09 -10.81 -15.50
N ASN A 468 29.90 -9.67 -14.83
CA ASN A 468 28.68 -8.88 -14.89
C ASN A 468 28.37 -8.44 -16.33
N ILE A 469 27.08 -8.42 -16.67
CA ILE A 469 26.58 -7.91 -17.94
C ILE A 469 26.01 -6.53 -17.64
N VAL A 470 26.79 -5.52 -18.00
CA VAL A 470 26.47 -4.13 -17.69
C VAL A 470 26.38 -3.32 -18.97
N GLU A 471 25.33 -2.52 -19.08
CA GLU A 471 25.07 -1.64 -20.22
C GLU A 471 24.73 -0.22 -19.73
N TYR A 472 25.40 0.77 -20.31
CA TYR A 472 25.08 2.19 -20.12
C TYR A 472 24.85 2.81 -21.48
N ASP A 473 23.73 3.49 -21.69
CA ASP A 473 23.49 4.28 -22.90
C ASP A 473 22.59 5.48 -22.60
N CYS A 474 22.81 6.58 -23.31
CA CYS A 474 22.08 7.82 -23.12
C CYS A 474 22.05 8.29 -21.65
N ALA A 475 23.20 8.37 -20.97
CA ALA A 475 23.24 8.67 -19.53
C ALA A 475 24.07 9.92 -19.17
N PHE A 476 23.59 10.71 -18.21
CA PHE A 476 24.31 11.81 -17.58
C PHE A 476 24.95 11.34 -16.29
N LEU A 477 26.27 11.22 -16.29
CA LEU A 477 27.03 10.61 -15.19
C LEU A 477 28.06 11.62 -14.68
N SER A 478 28.09 11.88 -13.37
CA SER A 478 29.10 12.79 -12.80
C SER A 478 30.53 12.27 -12.91
N GLU A 479 30.70 10.97 -13.15
CA GLU A 479 31.97 10.32 -13.46
C GLU A 479 31.74 9.07 -14.31
N ASN A 480 32.78 8.62 -15.02
CA ASN A 480 32.73 7.42 -15.86
C ASN A 480 33.99 6.55 -15.72
N ASN A 481 34.77 6.76 -14.64
CA ASN A 481 35.98 6.00 -14.37
C ASN A 481 35.66 4.67 -13.68
N SER A 482 34.55 4.60 -12.92
CA SER A 482 34.16 3.40 -12.19
C SER A 482 33.35 2.41 -13.02
N ILE A 483 32.66 2.88 -14.05
CA ILE A 483 31.74 2.06 -14.84
C ILE A 483 32.51 1.06 -15.71
N THR A 484 31.92 -0.13 -15.87
CA THR A 484 32.43 -1.19 -16.74
C THR A 484 31.33 -1.71 -17.66
N GLY A 485 31.67 -2.67 -18.53
CA GLY A 485 30.71 -3.27 -19.47
C GLY A 485 30.61 -2.54 -20.80
N ASN A 486 29.44 -2.60 -21.42
CA ASN A 486 29.15 -1.98 -22.71
C ASN A 486 28.66 -0.54 -22.48
N VAL A 487 29.53 0.42 -22.76
CA VAL A 487 29.24 1.86 -22.56
C VAL A 487 29.02 2.52 -23.90
N GLY A 488 27.78 2.94 -24.15
CA GLY A 488 27.32 3.75 -25.26
C GLY A 488 27.55 5.24 -25.01
N ILE A 489 26.55 6.07 -25.31
CA ILE A 489 26.65 7.52 -25.18
C ILE A 489 26.47 7.94 -23.72
N ILE A 490 27.45 8.68 -23.21
CA ILE A 490 27.43 9.26 -21.86
C ILE A 490 27.84 10.73 -21.89
N ASN A 491 27.28 11.52 -20.98
CA ASN A 491 27.57 12.94 -20.82
C ASN A 491 28.03 13.23 -19.38
N GLY A 492 29.19 13.89 -19.24
CA GLY A 492 29.75 14.26 -17.95
C GLY A 492 29.43 15.67 -17.47
N ASN A 493 28.63 16.42 -18.22
CA ASN A 493 28.23 17.77 -17.84
C ASN A 493 27.21 17.77 -16.69
N ASP A 494 27.17 18.86 -15.93
CA ASP A 494 26.11 19.08 -14.95
C ASP A 494 24.74 19.08 -15.66
N PRO A 495 23.77 18.24 -15.25
CA PRO A 495 22.41 18.23 -15.78
C PRO A 495 21.61 19.50 -15.47
N LEU A 496 22.11 20.40 -14.61
CA LEU A 496 21.45 21.67 -14.28
C LEU A 496 20.02 21.50 -13.77
N PHE A 497 19.87 20.83 -12.62
CA PHE A 497 18.60 20.80 -11.90
C PHE A 497 18.19 22.20 -11.41
N VAL A 498 16.88 22.48 -11.34
CA VAL A 498 16.33 23.77 -10.90
C VAL A 498 16.80 24.12 -9.49
N ASP A 499 16.63 23.20 -8.52
CA ASP A 499 17.10 23.38 -7.14
C ASP A 499 17.25 22.03 -6.43
N ALA A 500 18.27 21.26 -6.83
CA ALA A 500 18.52 19.94 -6.24
C ALA A 500 18.70 19.99 -4.71
N ALA A 501 19.29 21.07 -4.18
CA ALA A 501 19.55 21.21 -2.74
C ALA A 501 18.27 21.29 -1.90
N ASN A 502 17.13 21.65 -2.51
CA ASN A 502 15.82 21.67 -1.86
C ASN A 502 14.85 20.64 -2.46
N GLY A 503 15.37 19.62 -3.16
CA GLY A 503 14.57 18.51 -3.69
C GLY A 503 13.88 18.76 -5.02
N ASN A 504 14.17 19.87 -5.72
CA ASN A 504 13.61 20.15 -7.04
C ASN A 504 14.58 19.66 -8.14
N PHE A 505 14.32 18.45 -8.63
CA PHE A 505 15.11 17.77 -9.66
C PHE A 505 14.56 17.96 -11.08
N LYS A 506 13.67 18.93 -11.31
CA LYS A 506 13.29 19.34 -12.67
C LYS A 506 14.50 19.95 -13.38
N LEU A 507 14.55 19.85 -14.70
CA LEU A 507 15.63 20.42 -15.51
C LEU A 507 15.43 21.93 -15.70
N GLN A 508 16.51 22.71 -15.59
CA GLN A 508 16.51 24.12 -16.01
C GLN A 508 16.37 24.21 -17.53
N SER A 509 15.82 25.31 -18.05
CA SER A 509 15.56 25.49 -19.49
C SER A 509 16.81 25.48 -20.39
N ASN A 510 18.00 25.63 -19.81
CA ASN A 510 19.29 25.56 -20.50
C ASN A 510 20.06 24.27 -20.16
N SER A 511 19.39 23.28 -19.59
CA SER A 511 20.00 22.00 -19.25
C SER A 511 20.53 21.30 -20.50
N PRO A 512 21.76 20.75 -20.46
CA PRO A 512 22.27 19.92 -21.54
C PRO A 512 21.56 18.56 -21.63
N ALA A 513 20.73 18.20 -20.65
CA ALA A 513 19.99 16.96 -20.58
C ALA A 513 18.64 17.00 -21.32
N ILE A 514 18.23 18.17 -21.81
CA ILE A 514 17.04 18.34 -22.65
C ILE A 514 17.34 17.90 -24.09
N ASP A 515 16.41 17.19 -24.72
CA ASP A 515 16.50 16.66 -26.09
C ASP A 515 17.83 15.94 -26.37
N TYR A 516 18.27 15.12 -25.41
CA TYR A 516 19.58 14.48 -25.49
C TYR A 516 19.50 13.07 -26.07
N CYS A 517 18.47 12.31 -25.68
CA CYS A 517 18.40 10.87 -25.84
C CYS A 517 17.46 10.45 -26.98
N ASP A 518 17.61 9.22 -27.45
CA ASP A 518 16.65 8.56 -28.33
C ASP A 518 16.29 7.15 -27.83
N GLU A 519 15.34 6.50 -28.51
CA GLU A 519 14.94 5.12 -28.23
C GLU A 519 15.29 4.16 -29.39
N GLN A 520 16.35 4.45 -30.16
CA GLN A 520 16.74 3.59 -31.29
C GLN A 520 17.42 2.31 -30.81
N THR A 521 18.21 2.40 -29.75
CA THR A 521 19.00 1.29 -29.18
C THR A 521 18.25 0.52 -28.09
N PHE A 522 17.34 1.18 -27.38
CA PHE A 522 16.47 0.58 -26.37
C PHE A 522 15.08 1.24 -26.43
N ILE A 523 14.02 0.46 -26.21
CA ILE A 523 12.67 0.99 -26.00
C ILE A 523 12.45 0.97 -24.49
N GLY A 524 12.49 2.15 -23.88
CA GLY A 524 12.58 2.28 -22.44
C GLY A 524 11.33 2.88 -21.79
N ALA A 525 10.63 3.79 -22.48
CA ALA A 525 9.47 4.48 -21.93
C ALA A 525 8.20 3.64 -22.09
N ALA A 526 7.67 3.18 -20.96
CA ALA A 526 6.32 2.62 -20.85
C ALA A 526 5.34 3.62 -20.22
N TYR A 527 5.84 4.65 -19.54
CA TYR A 527 5.04 5.62 -18.80
C TYR A 527 5.43 7.07 -19.14
N GLN A 528 4.52 7.98 -18.84
CA GLN A 528 4.80 9.42 -18.74
C GLN A 528 5.91 9.68 -17.71
N ASP A 529 6.47 10.89 -17.73
CA ASP A 529 7.42 11.31 -16.71
C ASP A 529 6.78 11.39 -15.30
N ILE A 530 7.59 11.66 -14.28
CA ILE A 530 7.07 11.73 -12.91
C ILE A 530 6.07 12.90 -12.71
N ALA A 531 6.20 13.97 -13.50
CA ALA A 531 5.30 15.12 -13.52
C ALA A 531 4.01 14.88 -14.34
N GLY A 532 3.90 13.78 -15.08
CA GLY A 532 2.72 13.38 -15.87
C GLY A 532 2.74 13.94 -17.29
N LEU A 533 3.92 14.30 -17.79
CA LEU A 533 4.17 14.75 -19.15
C LEU A 533 4.54 13.56 -20.04
N ASP A 534 4.13 13.63 -21.31
CA ASP A 534 4.51 12.63 -22.30
C ASP A 534 6.03 12.64 -22.52
N ARG A 535 6.61 11.46 -22.72
CA ARG A 535 8.04 11.30 -23.00
C ARG A 535 8.37 11.67 -24.45
N GLY A 536 9.55 12.24 -24.67
CA GLY A 536 10.04 12.51 -26.02
C GLY A 536 9.49 13.79 -26.63
N MET A 537 9.09 14.76 -25.79
CA MET A 537 8.57 16.05 -26.25
C MET A 537 9.71 16.95 -26.74
N ASP A 538 9.74 17.19 -28.05
CA ASP A 538 10.75 18.04 -28.70
C ASP A 538 10.64 19.50 -28.26
N ASP A 539 11.71 20.06 -27.67
CA ASP A 539 11.82 21.50 -27.42
C ASP A 539 12.47 22.18 -28.64
N PRO A 540 11.70 22.90 -29.48
CA PRO A 540 12.22 23.49 -30.72
C PRO A 540 13.24 24.61 -30.48
N ALA A 541 13.37 25.11 -29.24
CA ALA A 541 14.40 26.07 -28.87
C ALA A 541 15.75 25.39 -28.56
N ASN A 542 15.75 24.09 -28.28
CA ASN A 542 16.91 23.26 -28.10
C ASN A 542 17.16 22.40 -29.35
N GLY A 543 18.42 22.02 -29.56
CA GLY A 543 18.79 21.18 -30.69
C GLY A 543 18.96 19.75 -30.21
N ASN A 544 18.30 18.80 -30.86
CA ASN A 544 18.39 17.38 -30.52
C ASN A 544 19.82 16.89 -30.69
N PHE A 545 20.34 16.19 -29.68
CA PHE A 545 21.63 15.51 -29.80
C PHE A 545 21.46 14.14 -30.47
N LEU A 546 20.75 13.21 -29.83
CA LEU A 546 20.34 11.93 -30.45
C LEU A 546 18.87 11.96 -30.88
N GLY A 547 17.99 12.46 -30.01
CA GLY A 547 16.54 12.51 -30.22
C GLY A 547 15.88 13.53 -29.30
N SER A 548 14.55 13.48 -29.18
CA SER A 548 13.74 14.44 -28.42
C SER A 548 13.44 14.01 -26.98
N PHE A 549 14.14 13.00 -26.46
CA PHE A 549 13.90 12.52 -25.09
C PHE A 549 14.85 13.21 -24.13
N ASP A 550 14.31 13.67 -23.01
CA ASP A 550 15.08 14.23 -21.92
C ASP A 550 15.67 13.14 -21.04
N ALA A 551 16.87 13.41 -20.50
CA ALA A 551 17.48 12.49 -19.55
C ALA A 551 16.81 12.54 -18.18
N GLY A 552 16.55 11.36 -17.61
CA GLY A 552 16.08 11.21 -16.24
C GLY A 552 14.56 11.36 -16.06
N ALA A 553 14.17 11.68 -14.83
CA ALA A 553 12.81 11.49 -14.34
C ALA A 553 11.78 12.48 -14.89
N TYR A 554 12.23 13.61 -15.41
CA TYR A 554 11.38 14.72 -15.86
C TYR A 554 11.60 14.99 -17.35
N GLU A 555 10.51 15.34 -18.02
CA GLU A 555 10.51 15.98 -19.33
C GLU A 555 10.31 17.48 -19.16
N HIS A 556 11.03 18.26 -19.95
CA HIS A 556 10.95 19.70 -19.99
C HIS A 556 9.95 20.13 -21.07
N ASN A 557 8.90 20.82 -20.68
CA ASN A 557 7.80 21.17 -21.60
C ASN A 557 8.03 22.46 -22.42
N GLY A 558 9.17 23.15 -22.33
CA GLY A 558 9.46 24.37 -23.13
C GLY A 558 8.50 25.57 -22.93
N ASP A 559 7.37 25.39 -22.21
CA ASP A 559 6.31 26.38 -22.08
C ASP A 559 6.61 27.34 -20.93
N VAL A 560 7.39 28.37 -21.26
CA VAL A 560 7.83 29.43 -20.33
C VAL A 560 6.67 30.30 -19.84
N ILE A 561 5.44 30.12 -20.34
CA ILE A 561 4.29 30.99 -20.03
C ILE A 561 3.56 30.55 -18.76
N PHE A 562 3.67 29.28 -18.34
CA PHE A 562 2.90 28.72 -17.22
C PHE A 562 3.76 28.11 -16.09
N VAL A 563 5.07 28.37 -16.07
CA VAL A 563 6.03 27.80 -15.08
C VAL A 563 5.67 28.08 -13.62
N ASP A 564 4.86 29.11 -13.32
CA ASP A 564 4.57 29.56 -11.95
C ASP A 564 3.11 29.34 -11.49
N ASP A 565 2.25 28.63 -12.24
CA ASP A 565 0.86 28.25 -11.86
C ASP A 565 -0.05 29.33 -11.20
N PHE A 566 0.29 30.62 -11.31
CA PHE A 566 -0.40 31.75 -10.69
C PHE A 566 -0.69 31.57 -9.18
N GLU A 567 0.32 31.25 -8.36
CA GLU A 567 0.21 31.46 -6.89
C GLU A 567 0.26 32.95 -6.48
#